data_AF-A0AAW2N3J0-F1
#
_entry.id   AF-A0AAW2N3J0-F1
#
_cell.length_a   1.000
_cell.length_b   1.000
_cell.length_c   1.000
_cell.angle_alpha   90.00
_cell.angle_beta   90.00
_cell.angle_gamma   90.00
#
_symmetry.space_group_name_H-M   'P 1'
#
loop_
_entity.id
_entity.type
_entity.pdbx_description
1 polymer ?
#
loop_
_entity_poly.entity_id
_entity_poly.type
_entity_poly.pdbx_seq_one_letter_code
_entity_poly.pdbx_strand_id
1 'polypeptide(L)'
;MKEYRTELKKLGPKVMEIMDENLGLPKGYINNAFDGGVDNTAFFGTKVSHYPPCPHPEKVNTLRTHTDAGGVGVVLLFQDDEVKGLQMLKDGVWTDVATIAPASQLLDPKVENKASDAAKYPKFIFGDYMSVYLEQKLQSKEPRFQAVKAM
;
A
#
# COMPACT_ATOMS: atom_id res chain seq x y z
N MET A 1 -16.84 9.75 11.70
CA MET A 1 -16.50 8.86 10.55
C MET A 1 -16.82 9.45 9.18
N LYS A 2 -18.00 10.03 8.93
CA LYS A 2 -18.34 10.60 7.60
C LYS A 2 -17.38 11.73 7.21
N GLU A 3 -17.22 12.72 8.07
CA GLU A 3 -16.29 13.85 7.87
C GLU A 3 -14.84 13.37 7.69
N TYR A 4 -14.36 12.53 8.60
CA TYR A 4 -13.03 11.92 8.50
C TYR A 4 -12.79 11.23 7.15
N ARG A 5 -13.74 10.42 6.67
CA ARG A 5 -13.66 9.79 5.35
C ARG A 5 -13.65 10.83 4.22
N THR A 6 -14.44 11.89 4.32
CA THR A 6 -14.45 12.99 3.33
C THR A 6 -13.10 13.68 3.25
N GLU A 7 -12.47 14.00 4.40
CA GLU A 7 -11.16 14.64 4.43
C GLU A 7 -10.05 13.71 3.92
N LEU A 8 -10.08 12.41 4.30
CA LEU A 8 -9.14 11.44 3.74
C LEU A 8 -9.30 11.25 2.23
N LYS A 9 -10.52 11.30 1.70
CA LYS A 9 -10.77 11.28 0.25
C LYS A 9 -10.19 12.49 -0.48
N LYS A 10 -10.04 13.64 0.20
CA LYS A 10 -9.34 14.80 -0.35
C LYS A 10 -7.82 14.69 -0.21
N LEU A 11 -7.34 14.01 0.83
CA LEU A 11 -5.91 13.83 1.09
C LEU A 11 -5.27 12.81 0.13
N GLY A 12 -5.93 11.69 -0.14
CA GLY A 12 -5.41 10.62 -1.00
C GLY A 12 -4.91 11.12 -2.37
N PRO A 13 -5.73 11.83 -3.16
CA PRO A 13 -5.33 12.41 -4.44
C PRO A 13 -4.15 13.37 -4.34
N LYS A 14 -4.07 14.19 -3.28
CA LYS A 14 -2.95 15.12 -3.08
C LYS A 14 -1.63 14.38 -2.82
N VAL A 15 -1.67 13.30 -2.05
CA VAL A 15 -0.48 12.45 -1.83
C VAL A 15 -0.04 11.82 -3.14
N MET A 16 -0.98 11.33 -3.95
CA MET A 16 -0.68 10.76 -5.26
C MET A 16 -0.11 11.79 -6.24
N GLU A 17 -0.57 13.04 -6.24
CA GLU A 17 0.03 14.12 -7.03
C GLU A 17 1.48 14.40 -6.65
N ILE A 18 1.82 14.36 -5.35
CA ILE A 18 3.22 14.51 -4.90
C ILE A 18 4.05 13.31 -5.35
N MET A 19 3.47 12.10 -5.39
CA MET A 19 4.14 10.93 -5.94
C MET A 19 4.37 11.06 -7.44
N ASP A 20 3.40 11.60 -8.20
CA ASP A 20 3.57 11.89 -9.62
C ASP A 20 4.78 12.81 -9.83
N GLU A 21 4.86 13.91 -9.08
CA GLU A 21 5.97 14.87 -9.16
C GLU A 21 7.33 14.24 -8.85
N ASN A 22 7.42 13.48 -7.74
CA ASN A 22 8.67 12.81 -7.34
C ASN A 22 9.11 11.73 -8.33
N LEU A 23 8.18 11.11 -9.05
CA LEU A 23 8.46 10.10 -10.07
C LEU A 23 8.68 10.69 -11.47
N GLY A 24 8.53 12.02 -11.63
CA GLY A 24 8.62 12.69 -12.94
C GLY A 24 7.45 12.35 -13.87
N LEU A 25 6.30 11.94 -13.33
CA LEU A 25 5.09 11.63 -14.07
C LEU A 25 4.23 12.88 -14.28
N PRO A 26 3.40 12.92 -15.33
CA PRO A 26 2.42 13.99 -15.50
C PRO A 26 1.50 14.06 -14.28
N LYS A 27 1.16 15.27 -13.85
CA LYS A 27 0.25 15.48 -12.72
C LYS A 27 -1.08 14.75 -12.93
N GLY A 28 -1.47 13.93 -11.96
CA GLY A 28 -2.71 13.15 -11.99
C GLY A 28 -2.58 11.80 -12.72
N TYR A 29 -1.38 11.42 -13.18
CA TYR A 29 -1.16 10.15 -13.87
C TYR A 29 -1.57 8.95 -13.01
N ILE A 30 -1.07 8.91 -11.77
CA ILE A 30 -1.40 7.83 -10.82
C ILE A 30 -2.91 7.84 -10.53
N ASN A 31 -3.52 8.99 -10.23
CA ASN A 31 -4.97 9.09 -9.98
C ASN A 31 -5.79 8.54 -11.15
N ASN A 32 -5.46 8.93 -12.38
CA ASN A 32 -6.14 8.47 -13.58
C ASN A 32 -5.99 6.96 -13.82
N ALA A 33 -4.88 6.36 -13.36
CA ALA A 33 -4.68 4.91 -13.45
C ALA A 33 -5.61 4.11 -12.51
N PHE A 34 -6.06 4.72 -11.39
CA PHE A 34 -7.05 4.11 -10.51
C PHE A 34 -8.49 4.36 -10.91
N ASP A 35 -8.74 5.47 -11.59
CA ASP A 35 -10.05 5.82 -12.10
C ASP A 35 -10.35 4.97 -13.36
N GLY A 36 -10.60 3.67 -13.13
CA GLY A 36 -10.86 2.66 -14.15
C GLY A 36 -12.20 2.77 -14.88
N GLY A 37 -12.85 3.94 -14.86
CA GLY A 37 -14.14 4.18 -15.49
C GLY A 37 -15.35 3.53 -14.78
N VAL A 38 -16.52 3.96 -15.28
CA VAL A 38 -17.89 3.86 -14.72
C VAL A 38 -17.96 4.29 -13.24
N ASP A 39 -18.41 5.53 -13.05
CA ASP A 39 -18.61 6.26 -11.79
C ASP A 39 -17.42 7.04 -11.20
N ASN A 40 -16.27 7.12 -11.89
CA ASN A 40 -15.14 8.04 -11.58
C ASN A 40 -14.72 8.06 -10.09
N THR A 41 -14.79 6.92 -9.41
CA THR A 41 -14.35 6.85 -8.02
C THR A 41 -13.56 5.58 -7.75
N ALA A 42 -12.24 5.74 -7.60
CA ALA A 42 -11.39 4.71 -7.01
C ALA A 42 -12.01 4.15 -5.70
N PHE A 43 -11.87 2.84 -5.50
CA PHE A 43 -12.37 2.18 -4.29
C PHE A 43 -11.76 2.81 -3.03
N PHE A 44 -12.61 3.29 -2.12
CA PHE A 44 -12.18 3.88 -0.85
C PHE A 44 -12.84 3.14 0.32
N GLY A 45 -12.04 2.33 1.01
CA GLY A 45 -12.45 1.59 2.21
C GLY A 45 -11.77 2.12 3.48
N THR A 46 -12.43 1.99 4.63
CA THR A 46 -11.79 2.19 5.94
C THR A 46 -11.93 0.92 6.75
N LYS A 47 -10.79 0.33 7.12
CA LYS A 47 -10.72 -0.77 8.08
C LYS A 47 -10.52 -0.18 9.47
N VAL A 48 -11.50 -0.35 10.35
CA VAL A 48 -11.39 0.00 11.76
C VAL A 48 -11.02 -1.27 12.51
N SER A 49 -9.96 -1.25 13.30
CA SER A 49 -9.47 -2.42 14.03
C SER A 49 -9.05 -2.02 15.43
N HIS A 50 -9.32 -2.88 16.39
CA HIS A 50 -8.91 -2.73 17.78
C HIS A 50 -8.22 -4.01 18.21
N TYR A 51 -7.04 -3.88 18.83
CA TYR A 51 -6.18 -4.99 19.23
C TYR A 51 -6.09 -5.00 20.76
N PRO A 52 -6.87 -5.87 21.44
CA PRO A 52 -6.90 -5.89 22.90
C PRO A 52 -5.61 -6.47 23.50
N PRO A 53 -5.35 -6.23 24.81
CA PRO A 53 -4.22 -6.82 25.51
C PRO A 53 -4.22 -8.36 25.43
N CYS A 54 -3.06 -8.94 25.12
CA CYS A 54 -2.89 -10.39 25.04
C CYS A 54 -2.00 -10.88 26.19
N PRO A 55 -2.42 -11.92 26.95
CA PRO A 55 -1.58 -12.51 28.01
C PRO A 55 -0.31 -13.21 27.49
N HIS A 56 -0.31 -13.65 26.23
CA HIS A 56 0.79 -14.39 25.61
C HIS A 56 1.12 -13.81 24.21
N PRO A 57 1.67 -12.59 24.14
CA PRO A 57 1.99 -11.93 22.87
C PRO A 57 3.03 -12.70 22.05
N GLU A 58 3.86 -13.53 22.67
CA GLU A 58 4.89 -14.34 22.02
C GLU A 58 4.32 -15.50 21.19
N LYS A 59 3.08 -15.91 21.46
CA LYS A 59 2.46 -17.07 20.80
C LYS A 59 1.59 -16.69 19.60
N VAL A 60 1.12 -15.46 19.55
CA VAL A 60 0.12 -15.03 18.57
C VAL A 60 0.40 -13.63 18.08
N ASN A 61 0.53 -13.48 16.76
CA ASN A 61 0.52 -12.18 16.12
C ASN A 61 -0.93 -11.73 15.92
N THR A 62 -1.25 -10.52 16.37
CA THR A 62 -2.57 -9.90 16.18
C THR A 62 -2.93 -9.75 14.70
N LEU A 63 -1.94 -9.39 13.88
CA LEU A 63 -2.04 -9.39 12.43
C LEU A 63 -0.77 -10.01 11.87
N ARG A 64 -0.92 -11.10 11.12
CA ARG A 64 0.21 -11.77 10.47
C ARG A 64 0.84 -10.87 9.41
N THR A 65 2.14 -11.06 9.20
CA THR A 65 2.93 -10.36 8.18
C THR A 65 2.27 -10.50 6.82
N HIS A 66 2.05 -9.36 6.16
CA HIS A 66 1.58 -9.29 4.79
C HIS A 66 1.97 -7.95 4.19
N THR A 67 1.89 -7.86 2.87
CA THR A 67 1.90 -6.59 2.16
C THR A 67 0.48 -6.27 1.74
N ASP A 68 0.04 -5.03 1.91
CA ASP A 68 -1.28 -4.64 1.44
C ASP A 68 -1.41 -4.83 -0.08
N ALA A 69 -2.59 -5.24 -0.53
CA ALA A 69 -2.98 -5.18 -1.96
C ALA A 69 -2.87 -3.75 -2.50
N GLY A 70 -2.82 -2.77 -1.59
CA GLY A 70 -2.43 -1.39 -1.83
C GLY A 70 -1.05 -1.22 -2.44
N GLY A 71 -0.29 -2.25 -2.81
CA GLY A 71 0.81 -2.10 -3.78
C GLY A 71 0.35 -1.49 -5.12
N VAL A 72 -0.97 -1.53 -5.40
CA VAL A 72 -1.57 -0.74 -6.47
C VAL A 72 -1.92 0.67 -5.98
N GLY A 73 -2.26 0.90 -4.69
CA GLY A 73 -2.93 2.07 -4.04
C GLY A 73 -2.16 2.84 -2.93
N VAL A 74 -2.84 3.75 -2.22
CA VAL A 74 -2.29 4.45 -1.03
C VAL A 74 -3.05 4.04 0.23
N VAL A 75 -2.33 3.64 1.29
CA VAL A 75 -2.90 3.35 2.61
C VAL A 75 -2.58 4.49 3.57
N LEU A 76 -3.63 5.15 4.09
CA LEU A 76 -3.52 6.18 5.11
C LEU A 76 -3.92 5.59 6.45
N LEU A 77 -2.97 5.52 7.38
CA LEU A 77 -3.16 4.92 8.69
C LEU A 77 -3.22 6.01 9.77
N PHE A 78 -4.27 5.95 10.59
CA PHE A 78 -4.35 6.65 11.86
C PHE A 78 -4.27 5.60 12.98
N GLN A 79 -3.12 5.54 13.63
CA GLN A 79 -2.81 4.58 14.70
C GLN A 79 -2.95 5.23 16.08
N ASP A 80 -3.01 4.37 17.10
CA ASP A 80 -2.96 4.78 18.50
C ASP A 80 -1.62 5.49 18.79
N ASP A 81 -1.66 6.59 19.51
CA ASP A 81 -0.52 7.44 19.84
C ASP A 81 0.23 7.01 21.11
N GLU A 82 -0.41 6.20 21.96
CA GLU A 82 0.19 5.67 23.18
C GLU A 82 0.61 4.20 23.03
N VAL A 83 -0.23 3.38 22.39
CA VAL A 83 -0.03 1.93 22.27
C VAL A 83 0.64 1.56 20.95
N LYS A 84 1.90 1.13 21.05
CA LYS A 84 2.68 0.63 19.89
C LYS A 84 2.26 -0.79 19.48
N GLY A 85 2.60 -1.17 18.25
CA GLY A 85 2.43 -2.54 17.78
C GLY A 85 2.59 -2.75 16.28
N LEU A 86 2.49 -1.69 15.47
CA LEU A 86 2.75 -1.78 14.04
C LEU A 86 4.25 -1.82 13.74
N GLN A 87 4.68 -2.84 13.01
CA GLN A 87 6.07 -3.03 12.61
C GLN A 87 6.17 -3.20 11.09
N MET A 88 7.26 -2.71 10.52
CA MET A 88 7.61 -2.87 9.13
C MET A 88 8.96 -3.55 8.99
N LEU A 89 9.07 -4.48 8.05
CA LEU A 89 10.31 -5.19 7.75
C LEU A 89 11.11 -4.37 6.72
N LYS A 90 12.22 -3.76 7.14
CA LYS A 90 13.14 -3.02 6.27
C LYS A 90 14.54 -3.62 6.41
N ASP A 91 15.17 -3.95 5.29
CA ASP A 91 16.53 -4.51 5.23
C ASP A 91 16.73 -5.76 6.12
N GLY A 92 15.68 -6.58 6.24
CA GLY A 92 15.67 -7.79 7.08
C GLY A 92 15.46 -7.54 8.57
N VAL A 93 15.27 -6.28 8.99
CA VAL A 93 15.08 -5.88 10.39
C VAL A 93 13.65 -5.36 10.60
N TRP A 94 13.00 -5.85 11.65
CA TRP A 94 11.70 -5.34 12.08
C TRP A 94 11.88 -4.00 12.79
N THR A 95 11.24 -2.96 12.26
CA THR A 95 11.28 -1.61 12.80
C THR A 95 9.87 -1.16 13.18
N ASP A 96 9.70 -0.62 14.38
CA ASP A 96 8.43 -0.02 14.79
C ASP A 96 8.12 1.21 13.92
N VAL A 97 6.89 1.30 13.43
CA VAL A 97 6.48 2.40 12.55
C VAL A 97 6.21 3.64 13.39
N ALA A 98 7.18 4.55 13.44
CA ALA A 98 6.97 5.87 14.05
C ALA A 98 6.33 6.88 13.08
N THR A 99 6.47 6.70 11.76
CA THR A 99 5.85 7.57 10.75
C THR A 99 6.17 7.03 9.35
N ILE A 100 5.19 7.01 8.44
CA ILE A 100 5.48 6.91 7.01
C ILE A 100 5.97 8.29 6.57
N ALA A 101 7.28 8.51 6.62
CA ALA A 101 7.91 9.65 5.98
C ALA A 101 8.17 9.32 4.50
N PRO A 102 8.27 10.32 3.60
CA PRO A 102 8.77 10.09 2.24
C PRO A 102 10.08 9.29 2.33
N ALA A 103 10.19 8.21 1.55
CA ALA A 103 11.43 7.45 1.49
C ALA A 103 12.50 8.38 0.91
N SER A 104 13.35 8.97 1.76
CA SER A 104 14.38 9.92 1.35
C SER A 104 15.32 9.36 0.29
N GLN A 105 15.52 8.03 0.30
CA GLN A 105 16.26 7.28 -0.71
C GLN A 105 15.65 7.37 -2.12
N LEU A 106 14.32 7.59 -2.24
CA LEU A 106 13.65 7.81 -3.53
C LEU A 106 13.68 9.28 -3.98
N LEU A 107 14.08 10.20 -3.08
CA LEU A 107 14.28 11.62 -3.39
C LEU A 107 15.71 11.90 -3.86
N ASP A 108 16.62 10.93 -3.72
CA ASP A 108 17.99 11.05 -4.22
C ASP A 108 17.99 10.93 -5.75
N PRO A 109 18.37 11.99 -6.50
CA PRO A 109 18.37 12.00 -7.97
C PRO A 109 19.41 11.04 -8.59
N LYS A 110 20.16 10.30 -7.76
CA LYS A 110 21.13 9.28 -8.17
C LYS A 110 20.59 7.85 -8.13
N VAL A 111 19.36 7.64 -7.66
CA VAL A 111 18.67 6.35 -7.86
C VAL A 111 18.24 6.29 -9.31
N GLU A 112 19.15 5.82 -10.17
CA GLU A 112 18.81 5.49 -11.54
C GLU A 112 17.67 4.46 -11.51
N ASN A 113 16.53 4.84 -12.09
CA ASN A 113 15.49 3.91 -12.49
C ASN A 113 16.16 2.90 -13.44
N LYS A 114 16.56 1.73 -12.92
CA LYS A 114 16.93 0.61 -13.78
C LYS A 114 15.68 0.24 -14.58
N ALA A 115 15.60 0.74 -15.80
CA ALA A 115 14.57 0.43 -16.79
C ALA A 115 14.45 -1.09 -17.10
N SER A 116 15.34 -1.92 -16.54
CA SER A 116 15.33 -3.38 -16.67
C SER A 116 14.18 -4.09 -15.97
N ASP A 117 13.45 -3.44 -15.05
CA ASP A 117 12.39 -4.11 -14.26
C ASP A 117 10.99 -4.04 -14.88
N ALA A 118 10.80 -3.35 -16.02
CA ALA A 118 9.51 -3.32 -16.72
C ALA A 118 9.03 -4.72 -17.17
N ALA A 119 9.96 -5.68 -17.33
CA ALA A 119 9.65 -7.08 -17.65
C ALA A 119 9.21 -7.90 -16.41
N LYS A 120 9.41 -7.38 -15.19
CA LYS A 120 9.19 -8.10 -13.93
C LYS A 120 7.75 -7.97 -13.42
N TYR A 121 7.10 -6.84 -13.69
CA TYR A 121 5.72 -6.59 -13.27
C TYR A 121 4.74 -6.82 -14.43
N PRO A 122 3.73 -7.68 -14.27
CA PRO A 122 2.73 -7.90 -15.31
C PRO A 122 1.82 -6.68 -15.45
N LYS A 123 1.21 -6.54 -16.65
CA LYS A 123 0.01 -5.72 -16.82
C LYS A 123 -1.20 -6.59 -16.49
N PHE A 124 -2.13 -6.06 -15.72
CA PHE A 124 -3.30 -6.81 -15.25
C PHE A 124 -4.47 -5.91 -14.92
N ILE A 125 -5.65 -6.51 -14.76
CA ILE A 125 -6.84 -5.83 -14.26
C ILE A 125 -6.89 -5.98 -12.74
N PHE A 126 -7.19 -4.89 -12.04
CA PHE A 126 -7.18 -4.86 -10.57
C PHE A 126 -8.10 -5.91 -9.93
N GLY A 127 -9.27 -6.19 -10.53
CA GLY A 127 -10.19 -7.22 -10.06
C GLY A 127 -9.57 -8.62 -10.01
N ASP A 128 -8.79 -8.99 -11.03
CA ASP A 128 -8.13 -10.31 -11.08
C ASP A 128 -7.04 -10.42 -10.02
N TYR A 129 -6.27 -9.34 -9.82
CA TYR A 129 -5.29 -9.28 -8.75
C TYR A 129 -5.92 -9.40 -7.37
N MET A 130 -7.10 -8.80 -7.15
CA MET A 130 -7.81 -8.90 -5.88
C MET A 130 -8.25 -10.34 -5.58
N SER A 131 -8.69 -11.09 -6.59
CA SER A 131 -9.05 -12.51 -6.44
C SER A 131 -7.85 -13.35 -5.96
N VAL A 132 -6.70 -13.19 -6.60
CA VAL A 132 -5.44 -13.85 -6.19
C VAL A 132 -4.99 -13.39 -4.80
N TYR A 133 -5.10 -12.10 -4.52
CA TYR A 133 -4.68 -11.52 -3.24
C TYR A 133 -5.49 -12.06 -2.06
N LEU A 134 -6.81 -12.23 -2.21
CA LEU A 134 -7.66 -12.72 -1.13
C LEU A 134 -7.24 -14.14 -0.67
N GLU A 135 -6.79 -14.97 -1.61
CA GLU A 135 -6.31 -16.33 -1.33
C GLU A 135 -4.89 -16.36 -0.76
N GLN A 136 -4.03 -15.45 -1.24
CA GLN A 136 -2.58 -15.47 -0.97
C GLN A 136 -2.10 -14.30 -0.10
N LYS A 137 -3.01 -13.63 0.61
CA LYS A 137 -2.72 -12.41 1.39
C LYS A 137 -1.52 -12.57 2.32
N LEU A 138 -1.45 -13.73 2.99
CA LEU A 138 -0.47 -14.02 4.02
C LEU A 138 0.72 -14.84 3.52
N GLN A 139 0.77 -15.10 2.22
CA GLN A 139 1.90 -15.76 1.56
C GLN A 139 2.87 -14.70 1.03
N SER A 140 4.03 -15.14 0.52
CA SER A 140 4.99 -14.28 -0.19
C SER A 140 4.31 -13.49 -1.31
N LYS A 141 4.76 -12.27 -1.58
CA LYS A 141 4.12 -11.39 -2.58
C LYS A 141 4.46 -11.75 -4.02
N GLU A 142 5.66 -12.27 -4.24
CA GLU A 142 6.25 -12.48 -5.56
C GLU A 142 5.43 -13.47 -6.43
N PRO A 143 4.93 -14.60 -5.89
CA PRO A 143 4.08 -15.52 -6.66
C PRO A 143 2.79 -14.89 -7.19
N ARG A 144 2.24 -13.87 -6.50
CA ARG A 144 0.98 -13.23 -6.93
C ARG A 144 1.12 -12.56 -8.28
N PHE A 145 2.26 -11.94 -8.57
CA PHE A 145 2.51 -11.34 -9.88
C PHE A 145 2.62 -12.40 -10.98
N GLN A 146 3.18 -13.58 -10.69
CA GLN A 146 3.23 -14.67 -11.68
C GLN A 146 1.84 -15.26 -11.92
N ALA A 147 1.03 -15.41 -10.88
CA ALA A 147 -0.34 -15.92 -10.99
C ALA A 147 -1.20 -15.02 -11.89
N VAL A 148 -1.15 -13.70 -11.68
CA VAL A 148 -1.96 -12.77 -12.48
C VAL A 148 -1.43 -12.62 -13.91
N LYS A 149 -0.14 -12.86 -14.15
CA LYS A 149 0.43 -12.92 -15.50
C LYS A 149 -0.09 -14.11 -16.31
N ALA A 150 -0.49 -15.18 -15.65
CA ALA A 150 -0.93 -16.43 -16.28
C ALA A 150 -2.46 -16.51 -16.53
N MET A 151 -3.20 -15.47 -16.11
CA MET A 151 -4.64 -15.31 -16.34
C MET A 151 -4.88 -14.58 -17.65
#